data_AF-A0AAU1XKJ4-F1
#
_entry.id   AF-A0AAU1XKJ4-F1
#
_cell.length_a   1.000
_cell.length_b   1.000
_cell.length_c   1.000
_cell.angle_alpha   90.00
_cell.angle_beta   90.00
_cell.angle_gamma   90.00
#
_symmetry.space_group_name_H-M   'P 1'
#
loop_
_entity.id
_entity.type
_entity.pdbx_description
1 polymer ?
#
loop_
_entity_poly.entity_id
_entity_poly.type
_entity_poly.pdbx_seq_one_letter_code
_entity_poly.pdbx_strand_id
1 'polypeptide(L)'
;MRIYPEPPAGCYWSSGTLWWTVQPGDVLFFVHHLVRAHNGHREVTAAVVDLHRTGQDLKRVAVPSPSLSRDLAVWQGRWAAVRILRDGRRRPWRAVALDSGRWADHASDLNASG
;
A
#
# COMPACT_ATOMS: atom_id res chain seq x y z
N MET A 1 1.79 26.46 -11.22
CA MET A 1 1.66 25.85 -9.88
C MET A 1 0.65 24.72 -9.99
N ARG A 2 1.04 23.46 -9.76
CA ARG A 2 0.05 22.35 -9.71
C ARG A 2 -0.66 22.42 -8.37
N ILE A 3 -1.96 22.68 -8.38
CA ILE A 3 -2.81 22.64 -7.19
C ILE A 3 -3.35 21.22 -7.12
N TYR A 4 -2.92 20.47 -6.10
CA TYR A 4 -3.50 19.16 -5.79
C TYR A 4 -4.71 19.36 -4.88
N PRO A 5 -5.74 18.49 -4.96
CA PRO A 5 -6.80 18.50 -3.96
C PRO A 5 -6.22 18.17 -2.58
N GLU A 6 -6.94 18.53 -1.53
CA GLU A 6 -6.57 18.10 -0.17
C GLU A 6 -6.42 16.57 -0.14
N PRO A 7 -5.29 16.04 0.34
CA PRO A 7 -5.10 14.60 0.38
C PRO A 7 -6.06 13.96 1.39
N PRO A 8 -6.58 12.75 1.13
CA PRO A 8 -7.31 11.99 2.12
C PRO A 8 -6.52 11.82 3.42
N ALA A 9 -7.22 11.60 4.53
CA ALA A 9 -6.58 11.39 5.83
C ALA A 9 -5.51 10.28 5.77
N GLY A 10 -4.32 10.56 6.29
CA GLY A 10 -3.20 9.63 6.23
C GLY A 10 -2.54 9.53 4.85
N CYS A 11 -2.79 10.47 3.94
CA CYS A 11 -2.07 10.59 2.67
C CYS A 11 -1.41 11.96 2.50
N TYR A 12 -0.51 12.06 1.52
CA TYR A 12 0.10 13.32 1.11
C TYR A 12 0.44 13.31 -0.37
N TRP A 13 0.51 14.49 -1.00
CA TRP A 13 0.92 14.62 -2.40
C TRP A 13 2.43 14.87 -2.50
N SER A 14 3.09 14.18 -3.43
CA SER A 14 4.45 14.52 -3.86
C SER A 14 4.64 14.15 -5.33
N SER A 15 5.17 15.09 -6.10
CA SER A 15 5.49 14.93 -7.53
C SER A 15 4.34 14.38 -8.38
N GLY A 16 3.08 14.70 -8.04
CA GLY A 16 1.90 14.24 -8.77
C GLY A 16 1.39 12.86 -8.37
N THR A 17 1.97 12.25 -7.35
CA THR A 17 1.57 10.96 -6.81
C THR A 17 0.95 11.15 -5.44
N LEU A 18 -0.16 10.47 -5.17
CA LEU A 18 -0.76 10.39 -3.85
C LEU A 18 -0.04 9.29 -3.08
N TRP A 19 0.60 9.65 -1.96
CA TRP A 19 1.37 8.74 -1.13
C TRP A 19 0.59 8.41 0.13
N TRP A 20 0.63 7.14 0.54
CA TRP A 20 0.04 6.70 1.80
C TRP A 20 1.04 6.83 2.95
N THR A 21 0.59 7.38 4.07
CA THR A 21 1.33 7.36 5.33
C THR A 21 1.13 6.01 5.97
N VAL A 22 2.15 5.15 5.87
CA VAL A 22 2.10 3.77 6.35
C VAL A 22 1.76 3.72 7.83
N GLN A 23 0.78 2.87 8.17
CA GLN A 23 0.36 2.59 9.54
C GLN A 23 0.39 1.07 9.78
N PRO A 24 0.71 0.63 11.01
CA PRO A 24 0.64 -0.79 11.35
C PRO A 24 -0.83 -1.26 11.41
N GLY A 25 -1.04 -2.56 11.19
CA GLY A 25 -2.36 -3.19 11.28
C GLY A 25 -2.72 -4.00 10.04
N ASP A 26 -3.92 -4.59 10.06
CA ASP A 26 -4.41 -5.44 8.97
C ASP A 26 -5.00 -4.58 7.85
N VAL A 27 -4.54 -4.86 6.64
CA VAL A 27 -4.89 -4.11 5.44
C VAL A 27 -5.06 -5.08 4.28
N LEU A 28 -6.07 -4.83 3.45
CA LEU A 28 -6.27 -5.50 2.19
C LEU A 28 -5.75 -4.58 1.07
N PHE A 29 -4.82 -5.07 0.26
CA PHE A 29 -4.28 -4.33 -0.88
C PHE A 29 -4.66 -4.98 -2.20
N PHE A 30 -4.99 -4.20 -3.22
CA PHE A 30 -4.81 -4.63 -4.61
C PHE A 30 -3.52 -4.03 -5.14
N VAL A 31 -2.58 -4.86 -5.58
CA VAL A 31 -1.26 -4.36 -6.03
C VAL A 31 -1.25 -4.20 -7.54
N HIS A 32 -1.20 -2.96 -8.03
CA HIS A 32 -1.24 -2.69 -9.46
C HIS A 32 0.12 -2.96 -10.12
N HIS A 33 1.16 -2.23 -9.69
CA HIS A 33 2.51 -2.31 -10.24
C HIS A 33 3.50 -1.55 -9.35
N LEU A 34 4.80 -1.67 -9.64
CA LEU A 34 5.84 -0.84 -9.06
C LEU A 34 6.15 0.37 -9.96
N VAL A 35 6.35 1.52 -9.36
CA VAL A 35 6.81 2.75 -10.03
C VAL A 35 8.08 3.27 -9.38
N ARG A 36 8.89 4.02 -10.13
CA ARG A 36 9.88 4.93 -9.54
C ARG A 36 9.24 6.31 -9.41
N ALA A 37 9.19 6.83 -8.19
CA ALA A 37 8.59 8.13 -7.93
C ALA A 37 9.28 8.83 -6.76
N HIS A 38 9.24 10.17 -6.79
CA HIS A 38 9.82 11.00 -5.73
C HIS A 38 8.80 11.20 -4.60
N ASN A 39 9.11 10.70 -3.41
CA ASN A 39 8.19 10.71 -2.27
C ASN A 39 8.24 11.98 -1.40
N GLY A 40 8.95 13.00 -1.87
CA GLY A 40 9.18 14.28 -1.18
C GLY A 40 10.58 14.37 -0.56
N HIS A 41 11.24 13.23 -0.33
CA HIS A 41 12.58 13.17 0.24
C HIS A 41 13.61 12.57 -0.71
N ARG A 42 13.22 11.56 -1.49
CA ARG A 42 14.08 10.90 -2.47
C ARG A 42 13.25 10.15 -3.50
N GLU A 43 13.89 9.75 -4.60
CA GLU A 43 13.33 8.76 -5.51
C GLU A 43 13.30 7.38 -4.84
N VAL A 44 12.17 6.69 -4.93
CA VAL A 44 11.98 5.34 -4.41
C VAL A 44 11.24 4.46 -5.42
N THR A 45 11.48 3.16 -5.36
CA THR A 45 10.57 2.17 -5.94
C THR A 45 9.38 1.98 -5.01
N ALA A 46 8.18 2.33 -5.48
CA ALA A 46 6.94 2.33 -4.73
C ALA A 46 5.92 1.40 -5.38
N ALA A 47 5.21 0.61 -4.57
CA ALA A 47 4.02 -0.10 -5.03
C ALA A 47 2.85 0.87 -5.16
N VAL A 48 2.19 0.87 -6.30
CA VAL A 48 0.89 1.53 -6.49
C VAL A 48 -0.19 0.53 -6.16
N VAL A 49 -1.03 0.87 -5.19
CA VAL A 49 -2.01 -0.03 -4.62
C VAL A 49 -3.37 0.62 -4.48
N ASP A 50 -4.42 -0.18 -4.53
CA ASP A 50 -5.64 0.14 -3.79
C ASP A 50 -5.49 -0.39 -2.38
N LEU A 51 -5.96 0.35 -1.39
CA LEU A 51 -5.89 -0.01 0.03
C LEU A 51 -7.30 -0.02 0.61
N HIS A 52 -7.61 -1.08 1.33
CA HIS A 52 -8.86 -1.26 2.06
C HIS A 52 -8.54 -1.63 3.52
N ARG A 53 -9.05 -0.85 4.45
CA ARG A 53 -8.94 -1.10 5.90
C ARG A 53 -10.16 -0.56 6.61
N THR A 54 -10.29 -0.85 7.90
CA THR A 54 -11.41 -0.33 8.70
C THR A 54 -11.44 1.20 8.66
N GLY A 55 -12.54 1.74 8.10
CA GLY A 55 -12.81 3.17 7.99
C GLY A 55 -12.08 3.89 6.85
N GLN A 56 -11.39 3.17 5.95
CA GLN A 56 -10.65 3.81 4.87
C GLN A 56 -10.49 2.90 3.66
N ASP A 57 -10.97 3.41 2.51
CA ASP A 57 -10.75 2.85 1.19
C ASP A 57 -10.05 3.89 0.32
N LEU A 58 -8.86 3.56 -0.18
CA LEU A 58 -8.03 4.42 -0.99
C LEU A 58 -7.73 3.72 -2.32
N LYS A 59 -7.72 4.51 -3.40
CA LYS A 59 -7.46 4.01 -4.75
C LYS A 59 -6.17 4.60 -5.30
N ARG A 60 -5.36 3.77 -5.95
CA ARG A 60 -4.11 4.15 -6.64
C ARG A 60 -3.17 5.03 -5.81
N VAL A 61 -2.91 4.61 -4.57
CA VAL A 61 -1.93 5.26 -3.68
C VAL A 61 -0.56 4.59 -3.79
N ALA A 62 0.50 5.38 -3.72
CA ALA A 62 1.86 4.89 -3.69
C ALA A 62 2.31 4.61 -2.25
N VAL A 63 2.99 3.48 -2.05
CA VAL A 63 3.59 3.10 -0.78
C VAL A 63 5.00 3.72 -0.66
N PRO A 64 5.27 4.62 0.30
CA PRO A 64 6.55 5.35 0.37
C PRO A 64 7.71 4.51 0.89
N SER A 65 7.43 3.32 1.45
CA SER A 65 8.44 2.42 1.99
C SER A 65 8.93 1.44 0.92
N PRO A 66 10.23 1.46 0.56
CA PRO A 66 10.78 0.52 -0.42
C PRO A 66 10.73 -0.94 0.05
N SER A 67 10.89 -1.20 1.36
CA SER A 67 10.82 -2.57 1.90
C SER A 67 9.41 -3.11 1.81
N LEU A 68 8.41 -2.30 2.17
CA LEU A 68 7.02 -2.69 2.08
C LEU A 68 6.58 -2.87 0.63
N SER A 69 7.00 -1.96 -0.27
CA SER A 69 6.71 -2.08 -1.70
C SER A 69 7.28 -3.36 -2.31
N ARG A 70 8.49 -3.76 -1.88
CA ARG A 70 9.11 -5.02 -2.30
C ARG A 70 8.35 -6.23 -1.77
N ASP A 71 7.96 -6.22 -0.49
CA ASP A 71 7.17 -7.29 0.08
C ASP A 71 5.84 -7.41 -0.69
N LEU A 72 5.17 -6.28 -0.99
CA LEU A 72 3.90 -6.25 -1.73
C LEU A 72 4.00 -6.70 -3.19
N ALA A 73 5.16 -6.53 -3.83
CA ALA A 73 5.35 -6.79 -5.25
C ALA A 73 5.04 -8.24 -5.66
N VAL A 74 5.17 -9.20 -4.73
CA VAL A 74 4.84 -10.61 -5.00
C VAL A 74 3.36 -10.79 -5.33
N TRP A 75 2.49 -9.87 -4.89
CA TRP A 75 1.05 -9.86 -5.16
C TRP A 75 0.64 -8.95 -6.31
N GLN A 76 1.56 -8.55 -7.20
CA GLN A 76 1.18 -7.75 -8.36
C GLN A 76 0.06 -8.43 -9.17
N GLY A 77 -0.98 -7.66 -9.49
CA GLY A 77 -2.17 -8.09 -10.22
C GLY A 77 -3.24 -8.80 -9.38
N ARG A 78 -3.09 -8.84 -8.05
CA ARG A 78 -4.03 -9.56 -7.16
C ARG A 78 -4.26 -8.83 -5.84
N TRP A 79 -5.35 -9.22 -5.18
CA TRP A 79 -5.67 -8.85 -3.82
C TRP A 79 -4.80 -9.60 -2.81
N ALA A 80 -4.33 -8.88 -1.80
CA ALA A 80 -3.44 -9.38 -0.75
C ALA A 80 -3.91 -8.88 0.61
N ALA A 81 -4.33 -9.81 1.47
CA ALA A 81 -4.57 -9.53 2.88
C ALA A 81 -3.25 -9.62 3.64
N VAL A 82 -2.83 -8.54 4.28
CA VAL A 82 -1.56 -8.48 4.98
C VAL A 82 -1.68 -7.77 6.32
N ARG A 83 -0.84 -8.17 7.28
CA ARG A 83 -0.53 -7.39 8.47
C ARG A 83 0.69 -6.54 8.22
N ILE A 84 0.54 -5.23 8.36
CA ILE A 84 1.63 -4.26 8.31
C ILE A 84 2.30 -4.19 9.68
N LEU A 85 3.59 -4.48 9.72
CA LEU A 85 4.41 -4.46 10.92
C LEU A 85 5.55 -3.45 10.77
N ARG A 86 5.95 -2.86 11.90
CA ARG A 86 7.14 -2.00 11.97
C ARG A 86 8.36 -2.84 12.37
N ASP A 87 9.22 -3.18 11.42
CA ASP A 87 10.36 -4.12 11.59
C ASP A 87 11.70 -3.37 11.82
N GLY A 88 11.75 -2.62 12.93
CA GLY A 88 12.99 -2.07 13.49
C GLY A 88 13.87 -1.19 12.58
N ARG A 89 15.14 -1.02 12.99
CA ARG A 89 16.07 0.01 12.45
C ARG A 89 16.47 -0.16 10.97
N ARG A 90 16.35 -1.34 10.37
CA ARG A 90 16.85 -1.63 9.00
C ARG A 90 15.75 -1.80 7.94
N ARG A 91 14.54 -2.20 8.30
CA ARG A 91 13.39 -2.31 7.38
C ARG A 91 12.15 -1.75 8.07
N PRO A 92 11.88 -0.44 7.95
CA PRO A 92 10.92 0.21 8.82
C PRO A 92 9.50 -0.38 8.69
N TRP A 93 9.16 -1.01 7.57
CA TRP A 93 7.85 -1.60 7.35
C TRP A 93 7.92 -2.93 6.60
N ARG A 94 7.05 -3.86 7.00
CA ARG A 94 6.88 -5.19 6.43
C ARG A 94 5.41 -5.47 6.15
N ALA A 95 5.15 -6.22 5.08
CA ALA A 95 3.88 -6.89 4.87
C ALA A 95 4.06 -8.38 5.17
N VAL A 96 3.23 -8.92 6.05
CA VAL A 96 3.13 -10.35 6.31
C VAL A 96 1.76 -10.82 5.86
N ALA A 97 1.69 -11.85 5.03
CA ALA A 97 0.42 -12.39 4.57
C ALA A 97 -0.45 -12.85 5.74
N LEU A 98 -1.76 -12.63 5.62
CA LEU A 98 -2.75 -13.23 6.50
C LEU A 98 -3.26 -14.50 5.84
N ASP A 99 -3.02 -15.65 6.48
CA ASP A 99 -3.45 -16.95 5.94
C ASP A 99 -4.89 -17.32 6.35
N SER A 100 -5.51 -16.53 7.24
CA SER A 100 -6.88 -16.78 7.71
C SER A 100 -7.57 -15.51 8.24
N GLY A 101 -8.89 -15.59 8.37
CA GLY A 101 -9.75 -14.55 8.91
C GLY A 101 -10.32 -13.62 7.84
N ARG A 102 -11.23 -12.73 8.26
CA ARG A 102 -12.11 -11.96 7.35
C ARG A 102 -11.41 -11.30 6.17
N TRP A 103 -10.19 -10.80 6.35
CA TRP A 103 -9.46 -10.11 5.29
C TRP A 103 -8.86 -11.11 4.29
N ALA A 104 -8.35 -12.24 4.76
CA ALA A 104 -7.82 -13.31 3.92
C ALA A 104 -8.94 -13.95 3.08
N ASP A 105 -10.10 -14.17 3.71
CA ASP A 105 -11.29 -14.69 3.02
C ASP A 105 -11.75 -13.71 1.94
N HIS A 106 -11.87 -12.42 2.28
CA HIS A 106 -12.25 -11.37 1.33
C HIS A 106 -11.24 -11.22 0.17
N ALA A 107 -9.93 -11.33 0.44
CA ALA A 107 -8.93 -11.32 -0.63
C ALA A 107 -9.11 -12.50 -1.58
N SER A 108 -9.39 -13.69 -1.04
CA SER A 108 -9.64 -14.91 -1.83
C SER A 108 -10.88 -14.75 -2.70
N ASP A 109 -11.98 -14.25 -2.15
CA ASP A 109 -13.23 -14.02 -2.89
C ASP A 109 -13.02 -13.02 -4.04
N LEU A 110 -12.37 -11.88 -3.76
CA LEU A 110 -12.08 -10.88 -4.79
C LEU A 110 -11.20 -11.43 -5.91
N ASN A 111 -10.19 -12.22 -5.56
CA ASN A 111 -9.31 -12.87 -6.54
C ASN A 111 -10.01 -13.97 -7.35
N ALA A 112 -11.02 -14.65 -6.79
CA ALA A 112 -11.81 -15.65 -7.51
C ALA A 112 -12.84 -15.02 -8.46
N SER A 113 -13.23 -13.76 -8.20
CA SER A 113 -14.26 -13.03 -8.95
C SER A 113 -13.74 -12.16 -10.11
N GLY A 114 -12.43 -11.97 -10.23
CA GLY A 114 -11.77 -11.12 -11.24
C GLY A 114 -11.03 -11.93 -12.30
#